data_AF-A0A848NPR5-F1
#
_entry.id   AF-A0A848NPR5-F1
#
_cell.length_a   1.000
_cell.length_b   1.000
_cell.length_c   1.000
_cell.angle_alpha   90.00
_cell.angle_beta   90.00
_cell.angle_gamma   90.00
#
_symmetry.space_group_name_H-M   'P 1'
#
loop_
_entity.id
_entity.type
_entity.pdbx_description
1 polymer ?
#
loop_
_entity_poly.entity_id
_entity_poly.type
_entity_poly.pdbx_seq_one_letter_code
_entity_poly.pdbx_strand_id
1 'polypeptide(L)'
;MSLKATKEHLVRLLGEADNRVIALSGKWGTGKTHLWNEVKDESGDEKVKKALYVSLFGQSSIDQVKSKLIESAIPAVASHGGAFDSLKQIFRVGVKAASEHYKALAALNDLNLLFMAPAVLRNSVIVLDDIERKHDKHDKLGIDEVLGFIDE
;
A
#
# COMPACT_ATOMS: atom_id res chain seq x y z
N MET A 1 -21.14 18.59 3.23
CA MET A 1 -20.55 17.97 4.44
C MET A 1 -19.33 18.80 4.84
N SER A 2 -19.15 19.08 6.12
CA SER A 2 -17.91 19.72 6.60
C SER A 2 -16.78 18.70 6.69
N LEU A 3 -15.51 19.15 6.66
CA LEU A 3 -14.35 18.26 6.84
C LEU A 3 -14.43 17.48 8.15
N LYS A 4 -14.89 18.13 9.23
CA LYS A 4 -15.11 17.49 10.53
C LYS A 4 -16.10 16.32 10.44
N ALA A 5 -17.26 16.53 9.81
CA ALA A 5 -18.25 15.47 9.64
C ALA A 5 -17.71 14.33 8.76
N THR A 6 -16.93 14.64 7.72
CA THR A 6 -16.28 13.62 6.88
C THR A 6 -15.25 12.81 7.69
N LYS A 7 -14.47 13.45 8.57
CA LYS A 7 -13.52 12.77 9.47
C LYS A 7 -14.24 11.77 10.37
N GLU A 8 -15.29 12.22 11.06
CA GLU A 8 -16.10 11.38 11.96
C GLU A 8 -16.71 10.19 11.20
N HIS A 9 -17.21 10.42 9.99
CA HIS A 9 -17.73 9.36 9.14
C HIS A 9 -16.65 8.36 8.71
N LEU A 10 -15.46 8.83 8.31
CA LEU A 10 -14.37 7.96 7.91
C LEU A 10 -13.89 7.08 9.07
N VAL A 11 -13.72 7.66 10.26
CA VAL A 11 -13.35 6.91 11.48
C VAL A 11 -14.39 5.84 11.80
N ARG A 12 -15.69 6.17 11.72
CA ARG A 12 -16.77 5.20 11.94
C ARG A 12 -16.69 4.05 10.94
N LEU A 13 -16.56 4.34 9.64
CA LEU A 13 -16.51 3.32 8.59
C LEU A 13 -15.29 2.40 8.75
N LEU A 14 -14.14 2.93 9.18
CA LEU A 14 -12.93 2.13 9.44
C LEU A 14 -13.10 1.16 10.62
N GLY A 15 -13.98 1.47 11.58
CA GLY A 15 -14.26 0.61 12.73
C GLY A 15 -15.29 -0.49 12.48
N GLU A 16 -15.97 -0.45 11.33
CA GLU A 16 -17.00 -1.42 10.95
C GLU A 16 -16.36 -2.58 10.16
N ALA A 17 -16.31 -3.78 10.76
CA ALA A 17 -15.61 -4.93 10.19
C ALA A 17 -16.18 -5.42 8.83
N ASP A 18 -17.44 -5.11 8.54
CA ASP A 18 -18.10 -5.47 7.27
C ASP A 18 -17.71 -4.53 6.12
N ASN A 19 -17.15 -3.36 6.41
CA ASN A 19 -16.70 -2.41 5.39
C ASN A 19 -15.31 -2.80 4.88
N ARG A 20 -15.28 -3.49 3.74
CA ARG A 20 -14.03 -3.89 3.09
C ARG A 20 -13.40 -2.77 2.24
N VAL A 21 -14.22 -1.87 1.70
CA VAL A 21 -13.78 -0.81 0.78
C VAL A 21 -14.42 0.51 1.18
N ILE A 22 -13.61 1.56 1.30
CA ILE A 22 -14.07 2.93 1.60
C ILE A 22 -13.50 3.87 0.53
N ALA A 23 -14.38 4.60 -0.14
CA ALA A 23 -13.98 5.59 -1.13
C ALA A 23 -14.03 7.01 -0.52
N LEU A 24 -12.87 7.62 -0.31
CA LEU A 24 -12.76 9.04 0.05
C LEU A 24 -12.75 9.90 -1.21
N SER A 25 -13.92 10.37 -1.64
CA SER A 25 -14.08 11.18 -2.85
C SER A 25 -14.21 12.68 -2.56
N GLY A 26 -13.80 13.52 -3.52
CA GLY A 26 -13.85 14.97 -3.39
C GLY A 26 -13.05 15.68 -4.48
N LYS A 27 -13.35 16.97 -4.70
CA LYS A 27 -12.64 17.80 -5.69
C LYS A 27 -11.14 17.83 -5.41
N TRP A 28 -10.35 18.16 -6.43
CA TRP A 28 -8.92 18.37 -6.26
C TRP A 28 -8.64 19.47 -5.22
N GLY A 29 -7.63 19.27 -4.38
CA GLY A 29 -7.22 20.26 -3.38
C GLY A 29 -8.13 20.39 -2.16
N THR A 30 -9.14 19.52 -1.97
CA THR A 30 -10.03 19.58 -0.79
C THR A 30 -9.44 18.93 0.48
N GLY A 31 -8.18 18.51 0.46
CA GLY A 31 -7.49 17.96 1.63
C GLY A 31 -7.78 16.48 1.93
N LYS A 32 -8.11 15.64 0.94
CA LYS A 32 -8.37 14.19 1.14
C LYS A 32 -7.18 13.47 1.78
N THR A 33 -5.99 13.61 1.20
CA THR A 33 -4.75 13.03 1.72
C THR A 33 -4.40 13.59 3.10
N HIS A 34 -4.65 14.89 3.34
CA HIS A 34 -4.47 15.51 4.65
C HIS A 34 -5.40 14.90 5.70
N LEU A 35 -6.68 14.75 5.38
CA LEU A 35 -7.69 14.13 6.24
C LEU A 35 -7.32 12.69 6.59
N TRP A 36 -6.88 11.91 5.60
CA TRP A 36 -6.40 10.55 5.83
C TRP A 36 -5.22 10.52 6.81
N ASN A 37 -4.22 11.38 6.62
CA ASN A 37 -3.05 11.44 7.51
C ASN A 37 -3.44 11.80 8.95
N GLU A 38 -4.33 12.79 9.14
CA GLU A 38 -4.85 13.10 10.47
C GLU A 38 -5.54 11.89 11.12
N VAL A 39 -6.40 11.19 10.38
CA VAL A 39 -7.11 10.00 10.89
C VAL A 39 -6.12 8.90 11.25
N LYS A 40 -5.08 8.70 10.43
CA LYS A 40 -4.04 7.70 10.68
C LYS A 40 -3.24 8.02 11.94
N ASP A 41 -2.80 9.27 12.09
CA ASP A 41 -1.96 9.72 13.20
C ASP A 41 -2.72 9.71 14.54
N GLU A 42 -4.01 10.05 14.52
CA GLU A 42 -4.88 10.05 15.70
C GLU A 42 -5.49 8.68 16.04
N SER A 43 -5.35 7.68 15.16
CA SER A 43 -6.03 6.40 15.32
C SER A 43 -5.54 5.60 16.54
N GLY A 44 -6.47 5.06 17.32
CA GLY A 44 -6.19 4.06 18.34
C GLY A 44 -5.98 2.64 17.77
N ASP A 45 -6.37 2.39 16.52
CA ASP A 45 -6.26 1.09 15.86
C ASP A 45 -4.88 0.93 15.21
N GLU A 46 -4.13 -0.07 15.66
CA GLU A 46 -2.82 -0.43 15.12
C GLU A 46 -2.85 -0.77 13.63
N LYS A 47 -3.94 -1.33 13.10
CA LYS A 47 -4.07 -1.62 11.66
C LYS A 47 -4.15 -0.34 10.83
N VAL A 48 -4.85 0.68 11.32
CA VAL A 48 -4.95 1.99 10.67
C VAL A 48 -3.62 2.73 10.77
N LYS A 49 -2.97 2.71 11.94
CA LYS A 49 -1.61 3.29 12.12
C LYS A 49 -0.57 2.66 11.20
N LYS A 50 -0.65 1.35 10.98
CA LYS A 50 0.24 0.59 10.10
C LYS A 50 -0.28 0.47 8.67
N ALA A 51 -1.27 1.27 8.29
CA ALA A 51 -1.85 1.21 6.96
C ALA A 51 -0.78 1.37 5.87
N LEU A 52 -0.85 0.48 4.88
CA LEU A 52 0.03 0.43 3.73
C LEU A 52 -0.47 1.44 2.70
N TYR A 53 0.41 2.35 2.30
CA TYR A 53 0.05 3.46 1.42
C TYR A 53 0.73 3.31 0.07
N VAL A 54 -0.01 3.53 -1.01
CA VAL A 54 0.54 3.62 -2.36
C VAL A 54 -0.23 4.66 -3.16
N SER A 55 0.49 5.56 -3.83
CA SER A 55 -0.11 6.41 -4.88
C SER A 55 -0.09 5.63 -6.19
N LEU A 56 -1.24 5.59 -6.87
CA LEU A 56 -1.36 4.98 -8.18
C LEU A 56 -0.70 5.84 -9.27
N PHE A 57 -0.44 7.12 -9.00
CA PHE A 57 0.25 8.00 -9.93
C PHE A 57 1.62 7.44 -10.33
N GLY A 58 1.89 7.42 -11.64
CA GLY A 58 3.13 6.86 -12.20
C GLY A 58 3.30 5.34 -12.09
N GLN A 59 2.31 4.60 -11.58
CA GLN A 59 2.34 3.12 -11.62
C GLN A 59 1.80 2.61 -12.95
N SER A 60 2.46 1.57 -13.48
CA SER A 60 2.18 1.03 -14.81
C SER A 60 1.64 -0.40 -14.83
N SER A 61 1.56 -1.07 -13.67
CA SER A 61 0.95 -2.39 -13.52
C SER A 61 0.54 -2.65 -12.06
N ILE A 62 -0.33 -3.63 -11.84
CA ILE A 62 -0.70 -4.08 -10.48
C ILE A 62 0.49 -4.68 -9.74
N ASP A 63 1.41 -5.36 -10.44
CA ASP A 63 2.62 -5.89 -9.82
C ASP A 63 3.48 -4.79 -9.20
N GLN A 64 3.60 -3.62 -9.85
CA GLN A 64 4.30 -2.47 -9.28
C GLN A 64 3.59 -1.93 -8.03
N VAL A 65 2.25 -1.91 -8.03
CA VAL A 65 1.44 -1.52 -6.86
C VAL A 65 1.69 -2.50 -5.71
N LYS A 66 1.63 -3.81 -5.96
CA LYS A 66 1.89 -4.87 -4.97
C LYS A 66 3.31 -4.76 -4.41
N SER A 67 4.33 -4.62 -5.26
CA SER A 67 5.72 -4.45 -4.81
C SER A 67 5.89 -3.23 -3.90
N LYS A 68 5.33 -2.08 -4.26
CA LYS A 68 5.40 -0.85 -3.42
C LYS A 68 4.67 -0.99 -2.08
N LEU A 69 3.53 -1.69 -2.06
CA LEU A 69 2.81 -1.95 -0.82
C LEU A 69 3.64 -2.85 0.12
N ILE A 70 4.31 -3.87 -0.43
CA ILE A 70 5.16 -4.75 0.35
C ILE A 70 6.40 -4.00 0.85
N GLU A 71 7.03 -3.18 0.01
CA GLU A 71 8.12 -2.29 0.42
C GLU A 71 7.70 -1.37 1.58
N SER A 72 6.48 -0.83 1.51
CA SER A 72 5.91 0.02 2.57
C SER A 72 5.60 -0.75 3.86
N ALA A 73 5.42 -2.07 3.76
CA ALA A 73 5.22 -2.95 4.92
C ALA A 73 6.54 -3.31 5.63
N ILE A 74 7.69 -3.25 4.95
CA ILE A 74 9.01 -3.63 5.48
C ILE A 74 9.31 -2.91 6.82
N PRO A 75 9.16 -1.58 6.96
CA PRO A 75 9.38 -0.90 8.24
C PRO A 75 8.37 -1.30 9.33
N ALA A 76 7.13 -1.60 8.97
CA ALA A 76 6.09 -2.00 9.92
C ALA A 76 6.35 -3.43 10.46
N VAL A 77 6.80 -4.35 9.60
CA VAL A 77 7.19 -5.72 9.97
C VAL A 77 8.52 -5.72 10.75
N ALA A 78 9.43 -4.77 10.48
CA ALA A 78 10.69 -4.62 11.21
C ALA A 78 10.54 -4.42 12.72
N SER A 79 9.40 -3.87 13.15
CA SER A 79 9.08 -3.65 14.56
C SER A 79 8.67 -4.94 15.30
N HIS A 80 8.48 -6.06 14.59
CA HIS A 80 8.19 -7.40 15.14
C HIS A 80 9.34 -8.35 14.80
N GLY A 81 10.42 -8.26 15.59
CA GLY A 81 11.80 -8.66 15.25
C GLY A 81 12.14 -10.12 14.93
N GLY A 82 11.17 -11.05 14.81
CA GLY A 82 11.47 -12.47 14.55
C GLY A 82 11.67 -12.82 13.08
N ALA A 83 10.68 -12.51 12.23
CA ALA A 83 10.71 -12.84 10.79
C ALA A 83 11.59 -11.87 9.98
N PHE A 84 11.81 -10.67 10.52
CA PHE A 84 12.50 -9.60 9.83
C PHE A 84 14.03 -9.70 9.87
N ASP A 85 14.60 -10.32 10.90
CA ASP A 85 16.05 -10.53 10.95
C ASP A 85 16.49 -11.56 9.91
N SER A 86 15.67 -12.58 9.65
CA SER A 86 15.86 -13.51 8.53
C SER A 86 15.71 -12.80 7.18
N LEU A 87 14.73 -11.91 7.03
CA LEU A 87 14.52 -11.14 5.80
C LEU A 87 15.66 -10.15 5.54
N LYS A 88 16.10 -9.41 6.57
CA LYS A 88 17.28 -8.52 6.52
C LYS A 88 18.57 -9.29 6.25
N GLN A 89 18.73 -10.48 6.83
CA GLN A 89 19.86 -11.37 6.55
C GLN A 89 19.86 -11.80 5.08
N ILE A 90 18.73 -12.26 4.54
CA ILE A 90 18.59 -12.62 3.12
C ILE A 90 18.87 -11.40 2.23
N PHE A 91 18.32 -10.24 2.57
CA PHE A 91 18.53 -8.99 1.83
C PHE A 91 19.99 -8.54 1.86
N ARG A 92 20.66 -8.59 3.02
CA ARG A 92 22.08 -8.22 3.17
C ARG A 92 23.04 -9.23 2.55
N VAL A 93 22.73 -10.52 2.62
CA VAL A 93 23.54 -11.60 2.01
C VAL A 93 23.40 -11.55 0.48
N GLY A 94 22.18 -11.35 -0.03
CA GLY A 94 21.93 -11.15 -1.46
C GLY A 94 22.62 -9.92 -2.04
N VAL A 95 22.64 -8.79 -1.31
CA VAL A 95 23.31 -7.56 -1.74
C VAL A 95 24.85 -7.67 -1.68
N LYS A 96 25.42 -8.43 -0.74
CA LYS A 96 26.89 -8.58 -0.62
C LYS A 96 27.49 -9.68 -1.50
N ALA A 97 26.75 -10.74 -1.82
CA ALA A 97 27.25 -11.85 -2.64
C ALA A 97 27.26 -11.56 -4.15
N ALA A 98 26.67 -10.43 -4.58
CA ALA A 98 26.29 -10.21 -5.97
C ALA A 98 26.82 -8.89 -6.55
N SER A 99 28.10 -8.60 -6.40
CA SER A 99 28.73 -7.46 -7.08
C SER A 99 28.92 -7.63 -8.59
N GLU A 100 28.53 -8.76 -9.19
CA GLU A 100 28.90 -9.08 -10.59
C GLU A 100 27.73 -9.33 -11.58
N HIS A 101 26.47 -9.47 -11.15
CA HIS A 101 25.31 -9.59 -12.07
C HIS A 101 24.00 -9.03 -11.52
N TYR A 102 23.86 -7.70 -11.58
CA TYR A 102 22.80 -6.94 -10.91
C TYR A 102 21.37 -7.17 -11.46
N LYS A 103 21.21 -7.48 -12.76
CA LYS A 103 19.89 -7.53 -13.42
C LYS A 103 19.09 -8.81 -13.14
N ALA A 104 19.77 -9.96 -13.06
CA ALA A 104 19.10 -11.24 -12.84
C ALA A 104 18.59 -11.38 -11.39
N LEU A 105 19.29 -10.79 -10.42
CA LEU A 105 18.87 -10.84 -9.02
C LEU A 105 17.78 -9.83 -8.66
N ALA A 106 17.75 -8.66 -9.31
CA ALA A 106 16.63 -7.73 -9.14
C ALA A 106 15.30 -8.39 -9.54
N ALA A 107 15.28 -9.09 -10.68
CA ALA A 107 14.10 -9.82 -11.14
C ALA A 107 13.68 -10.99 -10.20
N LEU A 108 14.64 -11.69 -9.60
CA LEU A 108 14.36 -12.76 -8.63
C LEU A 108 13.88 -12.24 -7.27
N ASN A 109 14.41 -11.10 -6.83
CA ASN A 109 13.96 -10.44 -5.60
C ASN A 109 12.52 -9.91 -5.75
N ASP A 110 12.21 -9.28 -6.88
CA ASP A 110 10.86 -8.77 -7.17
C ASP A 110 9.83 -9.90 -7.19
N LEU A 111 10.17 -11.05 -7.77
CA LEU A 111 9.28 -12.21 -7.84
C LEU A 111 9.01 -12.83 -6.46
N ASN A 112 10.06 -13.02 -5.65
CA ASN A 112 9.93 -13.51 -4.28
C ASN A 112 9.10 -12.56 -3.41
N LEU A 113 9.25 -11.24 -3.61
CA LEU A 113 8.49 -10.23 -2.90
C LEU A 113 7.00 -10.31 -3.27
N LEU A 114 6.68 -10.42 -4.56
CA LEU A 114 5.32 -10.53 -5.06
C LEU A 114 4.59 -11.78 -4.54
N PHE A 115 5.29 -12.91 -4.39
CA PHE A 115 4.74 -14.13 -3.75
C PHE A 115 4.34 -13.93 -2.29
N MET A 116 4.94 -12.96 -1.59
CA MET A 116 4.58 -12.61 -0.22
C MET A 116 3.40 -11.64 -0.15
N ALA A 117 2.97 -11.05 -1.26
CA ALA A 117 1.90 -10.05 -1.28
C ALA A 117 0.62 -10.53 -0.58
N PRO A 118 0.07 -11.72 -0.86
CA PRO A 118 -1.14 -12.17 -0.19
C PRO A 118 -0.97 -12.26 1.33
N ALA A 119 0.19 -12.71 1.82
CA ALA A 119 0.43 -12.86 3.25
C ALA A 119 0.63 -11.51 3.97
N VAL A 120 1.30 -10.56 3.31
CA VAL A 120 1.61 -9.23 3.87
C VAL A 120 0.41 -8.28 3.80
N LEU A 121 -0.34 -8.35 2.69
CA LEU A 121 -1.49 -7.46 2.44
C LEU A 121 -2.75 -7.93 3.17
N ARG A 122 -2.89 -9.22 3.43
CA ARG A 122 -4.04 -9.76 4.17
C ARG A 122 -4.11 -9.18 5.58
N ASN A 123 -5.31 -8.76 5.98
CA ASN A 123 -5.61 -8.11 7.27
C ASN A 123 -4.95 -6.74 7.50
N SER A 124 -4.39 -6.12 6.46
CA SER A 124 -3.85 -4.76 6.50
C SER A 124 -4.88 -3.75 5.98
N VAL A 125 -4.85 -2.52 6.50
CA VAL A 125 -5.54 -1.39 5.86
C VAL A 125 -4.66 -0.92 4.70
N ILE A 126 -5.21 -0.87 3.49
CA ILE A 126 -4.51 -0.45 2.29
C ILE A 126 -5.13 0.85 1.79
N VAL A 127 -4.27 1.83 1.49
CA VAL A 127 -4.68 3.14 0.97
C VAL A 127 -4.15 3.28 -0.44
N LEU A 128 -5.07 3.32 -1.39
CA LEU A 128 -4.80 3.63 -2.79
C LEU A 128 -5.15 5.11 -3.02
N ASP A 129 -4.14 5.96 -3.21
CA ASP A 129 -4.35 7.38 -3.51
C ASP A 129 -4.21 7.66 -5.02
N ASP A 130 -4.68 8.82 -5.46
CA ASP A 130 -4.62 9.32 -6.83
C ASP A 130 -5.28 8.40 -7.88
N ILE A 131 -6.33 7.67 -7.51
CA ILE A 131 -7.08 6.79 -8.42
C ILE A 131 -7.68 7.55 -9.61
N GLU A 132 -8.08 8.81 -9.41
CA GLU A 132 -8.62 9.67 -10.47
C GLU A 132 -7.60 9.96 -11.58
N ARG A 133 -6.31 9.80 -11.29
CA ARG A 133 -5.23 10.05 -12.24
C ARG A 133 -4.95 8.87 -13.17
N LYS A 134 -5.70 7.76 -13.05
CA LYS A 134 -5.59 6.56 -13.89
C LYS A 134 -6.41 6.61 -15.18
N HIS A 135 -7.16 7.69 -15.40
CA HIS A 135 -8.06 7.82 -16.54
C HIS A 135 -7.43 8.54 -17.75
N ASP A 136 -6.11 8.75 -17.79
CA ASP A 136 -5.47 9.44 -18.92
C ASP A 136 -5.15 8.46 -20.07
N LYS A 137 -5.16 8.94 -21.31
CA LYS A 137 -4.98 8.14 -22.55
C LYS A 137 -3.64 7.41 -22.67
N HIS A 138 -2.72 7.63 -21.73
CA HIS A 138 -1.38 7.05 -21.67
C HIS A 138 -1.16 6.15 -20.44
N ASP A 139 -2.17 5.92 -19.62
CA ASP A 139 -2.06 5.04 -18.46
C ASP A 139 -1.95 3.58 -18.90
N LYS A 140 -0.85 2.95 -18.46
CA LYS A 140 -0.60 1.52 -18.67
C LYS A 140 -1.35 0.63 -17.69
N LEU A 141 -1.78 1.21 -16.56
CA LEU A 141 -2.56 0.54 -15.52
C LEU A 141 -4.01 0.99 -15.64
N GLY A 142 -4.89 0.11 -16.10
CA GLY A 142 -6.31 0.40 -16.25
C GLY A 142 -7.05 0.45 -14.92
N ILE A 143 -8.13 1.23 -14.87
CA ILE A 143 -9.02 1.26 -13.69
C ILE A 143 -9.61 -0.12 -13.40
N ASP A 144 -9.92 -0.90 -14.43
CA ASP A 144 -10.47 -2.25 -14.30
C ASP A 144 -9.49 -3.20 -13.60
N GLU A 145 -8.18 -3.07 -13.85
CA GLU A 145 -7.15 -3.84 -13.16
C GLU A 145 -7.05 -3.45 -11.68
N VAL A 146 -7.18 -2.16 -11.37
CA VAL A 146 -7.20 -1.66 -9.99
C VAL A 146 -8.43 -2.18 -9.25
N LEU A 147 -9.60 -2.15 -9.88
CA LEU A 147 -10.82 -2.70 -9.30
C LEU A 147 -10.75 -4.22 -9.12
N GLY A 148 -10.14 -4.94 -10.07
CA GLY A 148 -9.85 -6.37 -9.94
C GLY A 148 -8.95 -6.66 -8.74
N PHE A 149 -7.91 -5.86 -8.53
CA PHE A 149 -7.04 -5.99 -7.35
C PHE A 149 -7.77 -5.69 -6.02
N ILE A 150 -8.77 -4.81 -6.01
CA ILE A 150 -9.57 -4.52 -4.80
C ILE A 150 -10.51 -5.68 -4.44
N ASP A 151 -10.92 -6.49 -5.42
CA ASP A 151 -11.83 -7.63 -5.23
C ASP A 151 -11.10 -8.96 -4.88
N GLU A 152 -9.78 -9.03 -5.08
CA GLU A 152 -8.90 -10.17 -4.71
C GLU A 152 -8.84 -10.41 -3.17
#